data_AF-A0A957V773-F1
#
_entry.id   AF-A0A957V773-F1
#
_cell.length_a   1.000
_cell.length_b   1.000
_cell.length_c   1.000
_cell.angle_alpha   90.00
_cell.angle_beta   90.00
_cell.angle_gamma   90.00
#
_symmetry.space_group_name_H-M   'P 1'
#
loop_
_entity.id
_entity.type
_entity.pdbx_description
1 polymer ?
#
loop_
_entity_poly.entity_id
_entity_poly.type
_entity_poly.pdbx_seq_one_letter_code
_entity_poly.pdbx_strand_id
1 'polypeptide(L)'
;MRQFAVVLRILLIVAILVANFGGVVQAAPARQTDPPPPVAQAGPPSIIGEPGGLITLNGGASTGSNITFQWRQISGLTVTLNGANTAVATFIFPFVPGVALPVLTFELTVTDSLGRTATDTILVTEQQLPAAPALSVIDVPEPPNLATYVRNKPVAIQLGKALFWDMQLGSDGVTACASCHYAAGTDNRVTNQINPGPNGVFDTVGPNGTLSPASFPFHLVDPAVTSQVLRSWDDIVGTQGVQRADFGGINPGQPVDGDLPVADPVFHVNGVNTRQVTAR
;
A
#
# COMPACT_ATOMS: atom_id res chain seq x y z
N MET A 1 42.41 -94.95 43.10
CA MET A 1 43.30 -93.77 42.94
C MET A 1 44.31 -94.09 41.86
N ARG A 2 44.33 -93.29 40.78
CA ARG A 2 45.48 -93.06 39.87
C ARG A 2 45.93 -94.28 39.05
N GLN A 3 46.29 -94.25 37.77
CA GLN A 3 46.49 -93.22 36.77
C GLN A 3 46.84 -93.94 35.44
N PHE A 4 46.42 -93.36 34.31
CA PHE A 4 47.03 -93.40 32.97
C PHE A 4 47.26 -94.73 32.21
N ALA A 5 46.27 -95.03 31.37
CA ALA A 5 46.43 -95.79 30.14
C ALA A 5 47.07 -94.89 29.05
N VAL A 6 48.29 -95.23 28.63
CA VAL A 6 48.94 -94.64 27.44
C VAL A 6 49.64 -95.77 26.68
N VAL A 7 48.88 -96.55 25.92
CA VAL A 7 49.34 -97.26 24.72
C VAL A 7 48.13 -97.38 23.80
N LEU A 8 48.31 -97.16 22.49
CA LEU A 8 47.42 -97.57 21.39
C LEU A 8 46.37 -96.54 20.87
N ARG A 9 46.82 -95.51 20.13
CA ARG A 9 46.06 -94.88 19.02
C ARG A 9 46.98 -94.31 17.93
N ILE A 10 47.88 -95.15 17.43
CA ILE A 10 48.51 -94.98 16.11
C ILE A 10 47.60 -95.73 15.12
N LEU A 11 47.26 -95.10 13.98
CA LEU A 11 46.30 -95.52 12.92
C LEU A 11 44.81 -95.17 13.17
N LEU A 12 44.39 -93.95 12.82
CA LEU A 12 43.33 -93.65 11.82
C LEU A 12 43.08 -92.13 11.79
N ILE A 13 42.90 -91.59 10.58
CA ILE A 13 42.26 -90.31 10.20
C ILE A 13 43.19 -89.32 9.46
N VAL A 14 43.19 -89.49 8.12
CA VAL A 14 42.97 -88.45 7.08
C VAL A 14 44.15 -87.49 6.84
N ALA A 15 45.02 -87.74 5.86
CA ALA A 15 44.83 -87.42 4.44
C ALA A 15 44.58 -85.92 4.18
N ILE A 16 45.53 -85.29 3.46
CA ILE A 16 45.38 -84.03 2.72
C ILE A 16 45.34 -82.76 3.58
N LEU A 17 46.47 -82.05 3.63
CA LEU A 17 46.45 -80.58 3.74
C LEU A 17 47.39 -79.99 2.68
N VAL A 18 46.96 -80.11 1.42
CA VAL A 18 47.30 -79.15 0.37
C VAL A 18 46.09 -78.23 0.21
N ALA A 19 46.37 -76.92 0.15
CA ALA A 19 45.48 -75.82 -0.21
C ALA A 19 44.38 -75.42 0.80
N ASN A 20 44.64 -74.32 1.52
CA ASN A 20 43.71 -73.19 1.54
C ASN A 20 44.39 -71.91 2.08
N PHE A 21 45.22 -71.27 1.26
CA PHE A 21 45.45 -69.82 1.36
C PHE A 21 44.24 -69.08 0.75
N GLY A 22 43.05 -69.39 1.25
CA GLY A 22 41.77 -68.78 0.88
C GLY A 22 41.28 -67.78 1.92
N GLY A 23 42.20 -67.22 2.72
CA GLY A 23 41.90 -66.08 3.56
C GLY A 23 41.61 -64.90 2.66
N VAL A 24 40.33 -64.69 2.35
CA VAL A 24 39.84 -63.39 1.91
C VAL A 24 40.26 -62.45 3.03
N VAL A 25 41.35 -61.70 2.82
CA VAL A 25 41.59 -60.48 3.58
C VAL A 25 40.38 -59.61 3.26
N GLN A 26 39.37 -59.66 4.12
CA GLN A 26 38.30 -58.70 4.13
C GLN A 26 39.01 -57.35 4.24
N ALA A 27 39.04 -56.59 3.13
CA ALA A 27 39.50 -55.22 3.18
C ALA A 27 38.77 -54.56 4.34
N ALA A 28 39.51 -53.95 5.26
CA ALA A 28 38.90 -53.13 6.30
C ALA A 28 37.87 -52.21 5.60
N PRO A 29 36.63 -52.10 6.11
CA PRO A 29 35.63 -51.26 5.47
C PRO A 29 36.26 -49.90 5.23
N ALA A 30 36.15 -49.41 3.99
CA ALA A 30 36.68 -48.10 3.63
C ALA A 30 36.24 -47.11 4.71
N ARG A 31 37.20 -46.40 5.32
CA ARG A 31 36.92 -45.38 6.33
C ARG A 31 35.93 -44.41 5.70
N GLN A 32 34.66 -44.49 6.09
CA GLN A 32 33.65 -43.52 5.69
C GLN A 32 34.17 -42.18 6.18
N THR A 33 34.64 -41.34 5.26
CA THR A 33 35.01 -39.97 5.60
C THR A 33 33.70 -39.23 5.84
N ASP A 34 33.55 -38.64 7.02
CA ASP A 34 32.37 -37.84 7.34
C ASP A 34 32.14 -36.79 6.24
N PRO A 35 30.88 -36.57 5.82
CA PRO A 35 30.58 -35.57 4.82
C PRO A 35 30.97 -34.17 5.34
N PRO A 36 31.34 -33.24 4.44
CA PRO A 36 31.69 -31.88 4.83
C PRO A 36 30.52 -31.23 5.62
N PRO A 37 30.81 -30.40 6.64
CA PRO A 37 29.80 -29.66 7.37
C PRO A 37 28.97 -28.76 6.44
N PRO A 38 27.72 -28.45 6.81
CA PRO A 38 26.92 -27.57 6.01
C PRO A 38 27.47 -26.15 6.04
N VAL A 39 27.20 -25.39 4.98
CA VAL A 39 27.56 -23.98 4.85
C VAL A 39 26.31 -23.24 4.39
N ALA A 40 25.84 -22.31 5.21
CA ALA A 40 24.75 -21.40 4.84
C ALA A 40 25.28 -20.30 3.93
N GLN A 41 24.53 -19.98 2.88
CA GLN A 41 24.78 -18.83 2.02
C GLN A 41 23.45 -18.15 1.72
N ALA A 42 23.14 -17.06 2.43
CA ALA A 42 21.88 -16.33 2.37
C ALA A 42 21.76 -15.44 1.10
N GLY A 43 22.80 -15.38 0.28
CA GLY A 43 22.89 -14.57 -0.92
C GLY A 43 23.81 -13.36 -0.71
N PRO A 44 23.52 -12.20 -1.34
CA PRO A 44 24.31 -10.99 -1.12
C PRO A 44 24.16 -10.49 0.32
N PRO A 45 25.09 -9.67 0.84
CA PRO A 45 25.00 -9.15 2.21
C PRO A 45 23.79 -8.22 2.42
N SER A 46 23.26 -7.61 1.35
CA SER A 46 22.12 -6.72 1.41
C SER A 46 21.27 -6.72 0.14
N ILE A 47 19.97 -6.46 0.31
CA ILE A 47 19.00 -6.17 -0.76
C ILE A 47 18.38 -4.79 -0.51
N ILE A 48 18.13 -4.04 -1.58
CA ILE A 48 17.33 -2.82 -1.54
C ILE A 48 15.90 -3.20 -1.90
N GLY A 49 14.95 -2.90 -1.01
CA GLY A 49 13.54 -3.20 -1.18
C GLY A 49 12.72 -1.97 -1.55
N GLU A 50 12.00 -2.06 -2.66
CA GLU A 50 11.01 -1.04 -3.04
C GLU A 50 9.79 -1.18 -2.11
N PRO A 51 9.23 -0.10 -1.55
CA PRO A 51 8.02 -0.18 -0.73
C PRO A 51 6.86 -0.86 -1.47
N GLY A 52 6.30 -1.92 -0.88
CA GLY A 52 5.27 -2.77 -1.49
C GLY A 52 5.80 -3.78 -2.53
N GLY A 53 7.11 -3.79 -2.80
CA GLY A 53 7.76 -4.68 -3.75
C GLY A 53 8.02 -6.08 -3.19
N LEU A 54 8.16 -7.07 -4.09
CA LEU A 54 8.50 -8.45 -3.72
C LEU A 54 10.00 -8.59 -3.46
N ILE A 55 10.37 -9.08 -2.27
CA ILE A 55 11.73 -9.45 -1.92
C ILE A 55 11.91 -10.96 -2.03
N THR A 56 13.07 -11.37 -2.55
CA THR A 56 13.47 -12.77 -2.64
C THR A 56 14.75 -12.99 -1.84
N LEU A 57 14.70 -13.87 -0.85
CA LEU A 57 15.84 -14.35 -0.07
C LEU A 57 16.27 -15.71 -0.66
N ASN A 58 17.50 -15.82 -1.15
CA ASN A 58 17.95 -16.99 -1.90
C ASN A 58 19.13 -17.68 -1.24
N GLY A 59 18.82 -18.81 -0.60
CA GLY A 59 19.76 -19.69 0.09
C GLY A 59 20.38 -20.77 -0.80
N GLY A 60 20.05 -20.78 -2.10
CA GLY A 60 20.30 -21.91 -3.01
C GLY A 60 21.77 -22.24 -3.26
N ALA A 61 22.70 -21.36 -2.88
CA ALA A 61 24.13 -21.61 -2.96
C ALA A 61 24.70 -22.32 -1.71
N SER A 62 23.87 -22.57 -0.69
CA SER A 62 24.24 -23.32 0.52
C SER A 62 24.65 -24.75 0.17
N THR A 63 25.65 -25.29 0.88
CA THR A 63 26.21 -26.63 0.62
C THR A 63 26.10 -27.53 1.85
N GLY A 64 26.05 -28.85 1.64
CA GLY A 64 26.08 -29.86 2.71
C GLY A 64 25.40 -31.16 2.28
N SER A 65 25.46 -32.19 3.12
CA SER A 65 24.79 -33.48 2.86
C SER A 65 23.31 -33.39 3.18
N ASN A 66 22.45 -33.41 2.15
CA ASN A 66 20.98 -33.37 2.27
C ASN A 66 20.50 -32.27 3.23
N ILE A 67 20.78 -31.02 2.88
CA ILE A 67 20.46 -29.87 3.73
C ILE A 67 18.98 -29.51 3.70
N THR A 68 18.48 -29.05 4.84
CA THR A 68 17.18 -28.39 4.99
C THR A 68 17.39 -26.90 5.28
N PHE A 69 16.39 -26.07 4.97
CA PHE A 69 16.48 -24.61 5.07
C PHE A 69 15.49 -24.08 6.10
N GLN A 70 15.87 -23.04 6.82
CA GLN A 70 14.99 -22.29 7.69
C GLN A 70 15.37 -20.81 7.70
N TRP A 71 14.50 -19.98 7.17
CA TRP A 71 14.58 -18.53 7.22
C TRP A 71 13.83 -18.00 8.45
N ARG A 72 14.46 -17.06 9.14
CA ARG A 72 13.87 -16.35 10.27
C ARG A 72 14.22 -14.88 10.21
N GLN A 73 13.22 -14.02 10.41
CA GLN A 73 13.49 -12.60 10.64
C GLN A 73 14.04 -12.38 12.05
N ILE A 74 15.15 -11.66 12.16
CA ILE A 74 15.81 -11.32 13.43
C ILE A 74 15.35 -9.95 13.94
N SER A 75 15.23 -8.97 13.05
CA SER A 75 14.93 -7.58 13.43
C SER A 75 14.15 -6.83 12.36
N GLY A 76 13.62 -5.66 12.74
CA GLY A 76 12.84 -4.78 11.87
C GLY A 76 11.34 -5.00 11.99
N LEU A 77 10.57 -4.38 11.10
CA LEU A 77 9.13 -4.56 11.04
C LEU A 77 8.81 -5.99 10.60
N THR A 78 7.99 -6.71 11.38
CA THR A 78 7.66 -8.12 11.11
C THR A 78 6.98 -8.29 9.77
N VAL A 79 7.50 -9.22 8.96
CA VAL A 79 6.92 -9.62 7.67
C VAL A 79 6.53 -11.09 7.67
N THR A 80 5.57 -11.46 6.83
CA THR A 80 5.23 -12.86 6.58
C THR A 80 6.12 -13.42 5.48
N LEU A 81 6.93 -14.42 5.80
CA LEU A 81 7.76 -15.14 4.85
C LEU A 81 6.97 -16.29 4.18
N ASN A 82 6.88 -16.28 2.86
CA ASN A 82 6.43 -17.42 2.07
C ASN A 82 7.63 -18.31 1.75
N GLY A 83 7.48 -19.64 1.92
CA GLY A 83 8.58 -20.58 1.66
C GLY A 83 9.74 -20.49 2.66
N ALA A 84 9.47 -20.06 3.89
CA ALA A 84 10.48 -19.87 4.94
C ALA A 84 11.31 -21.14 5.23
N ASN A 85 10.79 -22.33 4.94
CA ASN A 85 11.49 -23.61 5.11
C ASN A 85 12.09 -24.17 3.80
N THR A 86 12.27 -23.33 2.78
CA THR A 86 12.81 -23.71 1.46
C THR A 86 14.06 -22.90 1.13
N ALA A 87 14.77 -23.29 0.07
CA ALA A 87 15.95 -22.56 -0.39
C ALA A 87 15.62 -21.11 -0.78
N VAL A 88 14.40 -20.84 -1.25
CA VAL A 88 13.97 -19.51 -1.70
C VAL A 88 12.75 -19.06 -0.91
N ALA A 89 12.92 -18.06 -0.06
CA ALA A 89 11.83 -17.43 0.67
C ALA A 89 11.48 -16.06 0.06
N THR A 90 10.22 -15.66 0.14
CA THR A 90 9.77 -14.35 -0.34
C THR A 90 8.91 -13.63 0.66
N PHE A 91 8.87 -12.30 0.57
CA PHE A 91 7.92 -11.46 1.31
C PHE A 91 7.68 -10.16 0.56
N ILE A 92 6.63 -9.44 0.94
CA ILE A 92 6.36 -8.08 0.45
C ILE A 92 7.04 -7.08 1.36
N PHE A 93 7.92 -6.24 0.81
CA PHE A 93 8.58 -5.20 1.58
C PHE A 93 7.51 -4.21 2.10
N PRO A 94 7.47 -3.92 3.40
CA PRO A 94 6.42 -3.09 3.97
C PRO A 94 6.43 -1.67 3.42
N PHE A 95 5.25 -1.06 3.37
CA PHE A 95 5.06 0.35 3.02
C PHE A 95 4.24 1.04 4.11
N VAL A 96 4.84 2.04 4.76
CA VAL A 96 4.15 2.90 5.73
C VAL A 96 4.27 4.34 5.21
N PRO A 97 3.17 4.96 4.75
CA PRO A 97 3.22 6.31 4.20
C PRO A 97 3.86 7.32 5.16
N GLY A 98 4.87 8.05 4.67
CA GLY A 98 5.54 9.11 5.42
C GLY A 98 6.49 8.65 6.52
N VAL A 99 6.79 7.34 6.62
CA VAL A 99 7.68 6.78 7.65
C VAL A 99 8.78 5.97 6.98
N ALA A 100 10.03 6.36 7.21
CA ALA A 100 11.19 5.56 6.81
C ALA A 100 11.29 4.32 7.72
N LEU A 101 11.49 3.15 7.12
CA LEU A 101 11.52 1.89 7.83
C LEU A 101 12.94 1.52 8.30
N PRO A 102 13.09 0.90 9.48
CA PRO A 102 14.36 0.37 9.93
C PRO A 102 14.81 -0.80 9.04
N VAL A 103 16.10 -1.12 9.09
CA VAL A 103 16.66 -2.30 8.38
C VAL A 103 16.01 -3.59 8.87
N LEU A 104 15.55 -4.42 7.94
CA LEU A 104 15.08 -5.78 8.23
C LEU A 104 16.27 -6.74 8.13
N THR A 105 16.46 -7.58 9.14
CA THR A 105 17.54 -8.58 9.16
C THR A 105 16.94 -9.97 9.11
N PHE A 106 17.45 -10.84 8.24
CA PHE A 106 17.04 -12.23 8.13
C PHE A 106 18.23 -13.16 8.34
N GLU A 107 17.98 -14.29 8.98
CA GLU A 107 18.91 -15.40 9.17
C GLU A 107 18.44 -16.60 8.35
N LEU A 108 19.35 -17.18 7.57
CA LEU A 108 19.23 -18.51 7.01
C LEU A 108 19.95 -19.49 7.94
N THR A 109 19.25 -20.51 8.43
CA THR A 109 19.83 -21.69 9.05
C THR A 109 19.73 -22.87 8.09
N VAL A 110 20.84 -23.55 7.81
CA VAL A 110 20.86 -24.83 7.10
C VAL A 110 21.22 -25.97 8.05
N THR A 111 20.52 -27.09 7.94
CA THR A 111 20.77 -28.29 8.77
C THR A 111 21.03 -29.49 7.86
N ASP A 112 22.15 -30.19 8.05
CA ASP A 112 22.48 -31.39 7.29
C ASP A 112 21.80 -32.67 7.84
N SER A 113 21.95 -33.79 7.14
CA SER A 113 21.39 -35.08 7.55
C SER A 113 21.96 -35.65 8.85
N LEU A 114 23.06 -35.08 9.37
CA LEU A 114 23.68 -35.45 10.63
C LEU A 114 23.23 -34.52 11.79
N GLY A 115 22.37 -33.54 11.51
CA GLY A 115 21.87 -32.56 12.48
C GLY A 115 22.83 -31.42 12.75
N ARG A 116 23.92 -31.27 12.00
CA ARG A 116 24.83 -30.12 12.11
C ARG A 116 24.19 -28.91 11.43
N THR A 117 24.47 -27.72 11.97
CA THR A 117 23.88 -26.47 11.49
C THR A 117 24.93 -25.45 11.07
N ALA A 118 24.57 -24.59 10.13
CA ALA A 118 25.29 -23.38 9.79
C ALA A 118 24.29 -22.24 9.56
N THR A 119 24.71 -21.00 9.84
CA THR A 119 23.87 -19.81 9.66
C THR A 119 24.56 -18.76 8.81
N ASP A 120 23.75 -17.95 8.11
CA ASP A 120 24.17 -16.77 7.39
C ASP A 120 23.07 -15.71 7.44
N THR A 121 23.43 -14.43 7.30
CA THR A 121 22.51 -13.31 7.47
C THR A 121 22.46 -12.41 6.25
N ILE A 122 21.29 -11.83 6.00
CA ILE A 122 21.06 -10.85 4.93
C ILE A 122 20.26 -9.67 5.45
N LEU A 123 20.66 -8.47 5.02
CA LEU A 123 19.97 -7.22 5.33
C LEU A 123 19.02 -6.83 4.21
N VAL A 124 17.85 -6.29 4.53
CA VAL A 124 16.95 -5.68 3.56
C VAL A 124 16.67 -4.25 4.00
N THR A 125 17.09 -3.31 3.16
CA THR A 125 17.02 -1.86 3.40
C THR A 125 15.98 -1.22 2.48
N GLU A 126 15.26 -0.21 2.96
CA GLU A 126 14.28 0.51 2.15
C GLU A 126 14.97 1.28 1.03
N GLN A 127 14.40 1.22 -0.18
CA GLN A 127 14.76 2.12 -1.26
C GLN A 127 14.33 3.54 -0.91
N GLN A 128 15.30 4.39 -0.58
CA GLN A 128 15.06 5.82 -0.45
C GLN A 128 14.91 6.43 -1.85
N LEU A 129 13.67 6.74 -2.23
CA LEU A 129 13.43 7.64 -3.35
C LEU A 129 13.85 9.05 -2.93
N PRO A 130 14.51 9.83 -3.82
CA PRO A 130 14.75 11.23 -3.55
C PRO A 130 13.42 11.91 -3.26
N ALA A 131 13.38 12.75 -2.21
CA ALA A 131 12.19 13.51 -1.89
C ALA A 131 11.76 14.29 -3.14
N ALA A 132 10.49 14.19 -3.51
CA ALA A 132 9.94 15.01 -4.57
C ALA A 132 10.21 16.50 -4.23
N PRO A 133 10.68 17.31 -5.18
CA PRO A 133 10.87 18.73 -4.93
C PRO A 133 9.53 19.37 -4.54
N ALA A 134 9.59 20.40 -3.68
CA ALA A 134 8.40 21.18 -3.37
C ALA A 134 7.82 21.77 -4.67
N LEU A 135 6.49 21.76 -4.82
CA LEU A 135 5.86 22.38 -6.00
C LEU A 135 6.20 23.87 -6.13
N SER A 136 6.62 24.53 -5.04
CA SER A 136 7.10 25.92 -5.06
C SER A 136 8.39 26.13 -5.83
N VAL A 137 9.20 25.09 -6.08
CA VAL A 137 10.43 25.17 -6.88
C VAL A 137 10.23 24.69 -8.31
N ILE A 138 9.04 24.20 -8.65
CA ILE A 138 8.70 23.82 -10.01
C ILE A 138 8.17 25.05 -10.73
N ASP A 139 8.82 25.42 -11.84
CA ASP A 139 8.34 26.49 -12.69
C ASP A 139 6.92 26.16 -13.19
N VAL A 140 6.01 27.12 -13.01
CA VAL A 140 4.63 26.99 -13.48
C VAL A 140 4.64 27.06 -15.01
N PRO A 141 4.17 26.03 -15.73
CA PRO A 141 4.10 26.07 -17.19
C PRO A 141 3.22 27.22 -17.66
N GLU A 142 3.75 28.04 -18.57
CA GLU A 142 3.04 29.19 -19.13
C GLU A 142 2.60 28.95 -20.57
N PRO A 143 1.41 29.44 -20.95
CA PRO A 143 1.00 29.38 -22.34
C PRO A 143 1.93 30.27 -23.20
N PRO A 144 2.30 29.83 -24.42
CA PRO A 144 3.31 30.50 -25.23
C PRO A 144 2.90 31.91 -25.69
N ASN A 145 1.62 32.23 -25.65
CA ASN A 145 1.04 33.52 -26.05
C ASN A 145 0.57 34.38 -24.86
N LEU A 146 1.05 34.11 -23.63
CA LEU A 146 0.63 34.85 -22.44
C LEU A 146 0.81 36.37 -22.60
N ALA A 147 1.92 36.79 -23.22
CA ALA A 147 2.25 38.20 -23.43
C ALA A 147 1.27 38.94 -24.36
N THR A 148 0.46 38.22 -25.15
CA THR A 148 -0.61 38.82 -25.98
C THR A 148 -1.73 39.40 -25.11
N TYR A 149 -2.00 38.78 -23.95
CA TYR A 149 -3.12 39.14 -23.09
C TYR A 149 -2.68 39.84 -21.81
N VAL A 150 -1.50 39.49 -21.28
CA VAL A 150 -0.99 40.00 -20.01
C VAL A 150 0.16 40.98 -20.25
N ARG A 151 -0.17 42.28 -20.19
CA ARG A 151 0.80 43.38 -20.37
C ARG A 151 1.85 43.43 -19.25
N ASN A 152 1.45 43.19 -18.00
CA ASN A 152 2.32 43.25 -16.83
C ASN A 152 1.98 42.08 -15.89
N LYS A 153 2.79 41.03 -15.97
CA LYS A 153 2.58 39.80 -15.20
C LYS A 153 2.70 39.99 -13.68
N PRO A 154 3.70 40.71 -13.14
CA PRO A 154 3.74 41.02 -11.70
C PRO A 154 2.46 41.68 -11.18
N VAL A 155 1.92 42.65 -11.91
CA VAL A 155 0.66 43.33 -11.54
C VAL A 155 -0.53 42.39 -11.69
N ALA A 156 -0.59 41.57 -12.74
CA ALA A 156 -1.66 40.57 -12.91
C ALA A 156 -1.68 39.54 -11.78
N ILE A 157 -0.51 39.11 -11.29
CA ILE A 157 -0.40 38.21 -10.13
C ILE A 157 -0.93 38.90 -8.86
N GLN A 158 -0.55 40.16 -8.63
CA GLN A 158 -1.04 40.92 -7.47
C GLN A 158 -2.57 41.11 -7.53
N LEU A 159 -3.09 41.46 -8.70
CA LEU A 159 -4.53 41.57 -8.93
C LEU A 159 -5.23 40.23 -8.68
N GLY A 160 -4.72 39.14 -9.24
CA GLY A 160 -5.28 37.80 -9.02
C GLY A 160 -5.32 37.41 -7.54
N LYS A 161 -4.28 37.74 -6.77
CA LYS A 161 -4.25 37.51 -5.30
C LYS A 161 -5.28 38.36 -4.56
N ALA A 162 -5.50 39.61 -4.97
CA ALA A 162 -6.52 40.46 -4.38
C ALA A 162 -7.93 39.93 -4.68
N LEU A 163 -8.20 39.65 -5.97
CA LEU A 163 -9.47 39.10 -6.45
C LEU A 163 -9.79 37.74 -5.83
N PHE A 164 -8.78 36.91 -5.56
CA PHE A 164 -8.98 35.61 -4.92
C PHE A 164 -9.69 35.70 -3.56
N TRP A 165 -9.49 36.80 -2.82
CA TRP A 165 -10.13 37.08 -1.53
C TRP A 165 -11.29 38.08 -1.62
N ASP A 166 -11.61 38.58 -2.81
CA ASP A 166 -12.69 39.55 -2.97
C ASP A 166 -14.05 38.85 -2.98
N MET A 167 -14.87 39.12 -1.96
CA MET A 167 -16.22 38.56 -1.85
C MET A 167 -17.17 39.13 -2.90
N GLN A 168 -16.91 40.31 -3.47
CA GLN A 168 -17.75 40.90 -4.53
C GLN A 168 -17.60 40.19 -5.87
N LEU A 169 -16.53 39.41 -6.07
CA LEU A 169 -16.45 38.48 -7.20
C LEU A 169 -17.28 37.22 -6.98
N GLY A 170 -17.63 36.91 -5.73
CA GLY A 170 -18.62 35.91 -5.42
C GLY A 170 -20.01 36.39 -5.78
N SER A 171 -20.87 35.48 -6.24
CA SER A 171 -22.25 35.81 -6.61
C SER A 171 -23.17 36.07 -5.41
N ASP A 172 -22.68 35.94 -4.17
CA ASP A 172 -23.44 36.17 -2.93
C ASP A 172 -22.91 37.36 -2.10
N GLY A 173 -21.81 38.00 -2.51
CA GLY A 173 -21.18 39.08 -1.76
C GLY A 173 -20.57 38.68 -0.41
N VAL A 174 -20.48 37.37 -0.11
CA VAL A 174 -20.02 36.81 1.17
C VAL A 174 -18.92 35.76 0.97
N THR A 175 -18.96 35.03 -0.14
CA THR A 175 -18.04 33.93 -0.43
C THR A 175 -17.02 34.38 -1.47
N ALA A 176 -15.75 34.47 -1.08
CA ALA A 176 -14.64 34.61 -2.02
C ALA A 176 -14.17 33.24 -2.50
N CYS A 177 -13.43 33.17 -3.62
CA CYS A 177 -12.79 31.93 -4.07
C CYS A 177 -11.94 31.31 -2.95
N ALA A 178 -11.21 32.16 -2.22
CA ALA A 178 -10.37 31.75 -1.12
C ALA A 178 -11.11 31.04 0.03
N SER A 179 -12.38 31.35 0.28
CA SER A 179 -13.14 30.78 1.39
C SER A 179 -13.22 29.26 1.31
N CYS A 180 -13.52 28.72 0.11
CA CYS A 180 -13.56 27.28 -0.11
C CYS A 180 -12.16 26.68 -0.24
N HIS A 181 -11.21 27.37 -0.87
CA HIS A 181 -9.82 26.88 -0.97
C HIS A 181 -9.14 26.76 0.40
N TYR A 182 -9.44 27.66 1.33
CA TYR A 182 -8.99 27.58 2.72
C TYR A 182 -9.59 26.34 3.41
N ALA A 183 -10.83 25.98 3.07
CA ALA A 183 -11.50 24.77 3.52
C ALA A 183 -11.16 23.53 2.66
N ALA A 184 -9.92 23.43 2.17
CA ALA A 184 -9.43 22.33 1.32
C ALA A 184 -10.28 22.05 0.06
N GLY A 185 -10.94 23.08 -0.49
CA GLY A 185 -11.83 22.97 -1.63
C GLY A 185 -13.25 22.55 -1.28
N THR A 186 -13.60 22.41 0.01
CA THR A 186 -14.96 22.11 0.44
C THR A 186 -15.81 23.38 0.51
N ASP A 187 -17.08 23.24 0.13
CA ASP A 187 -18.09 24.25 0.42
C ASP A 187 -18.53 24.09 1.88
N ASN A 188 -18.17 25.05 2.73
CA ASN A 188 -18.43 25.01 4.16
C ASN A 188 -19.75 25.68 4.56
N ARG A 189 -20.56 26.10 3.57
CA ARG A 189 -21.88 26.66 3.81
C ARG A 189 -22.85 25.55 4.20
N VAL A 190 -23.92 25.91 4.90
CA VAL A 190 -24.96 24.95 5.36
C VAL A 190 -26.28 25.08 4.61
N THR A 191 -26.43 26.10 3.77
CA THR A 191 -27.65 26.34 2.97
C THR A 191 -27.38 26.22 1.47
N ASN A 192 -28.39 25.81 0.71
CA ASN A 192 -28.28 25.58 -0.75
C ASN A 192 -27.14 24.61 -1.09
N GLN A 193 -27.04 23.51 -0.35
CA GLN A 193 -26.02 22.49 -0.54
C GLN A 193 -26.59 21.16 -1.06
N ILE A 194 -27.90 21.08 -1.30
CA ILE A 194 -28.56 19.82 -1.69
C ILE A 194 -29.04 19.88 -3.13
N ASN A 195 -28.75 18.80 -3.85
CA ASN A 195 -29.34 18.44 -5.13
C ASN A 195 -30.28 17.24 -4.91
N PRO A 196 -31.45 17.18 -5.57
CA PRO A 196 -32.46 16.15 -5.35
C PRO A 196 -32.12 14.78 -5.99
N GLY A 197 -30.88 14.60 -6.42
CA GLY A 197 -30.40 13.33 -6.92
C GLY A 197 -31.06 12.85 -8.22
N PRO A 198 -30.84 11.58 -8.58
CA PRO A 198 -31.36 10.98 -9.81
C PRO A 198 -32.89 10.95 -9.92
N ASN A 199 -33.62 10.85 -8.81
CA ASN A 199 -35.08 10.80 -8.83
C ASN A 199 -35.74 12.19 -8.98
N GLY A 200 -34.98 13.28 -8.78
CA GLY A 200 -35.45 14.66 -8.92
C GLY A 200 -36.34 15.15 -7.79
N VAL A 201 -36.41 14.43 -6.66
CA VAL A 201 -37.17 14.76 -5.45
C VAL A 201 -36.22 15.01 -4.29
N PHE A 202 -36.40 16.12 -3.58
CA PHE A 202 -35.63 16.40 -2.37
C PHE A 202 -36.12 15.52 -1.20
N ASP A 203 -35.28 14.58 -0.78
CA ASP A 203 -35.59 13.66 0.31
C ASP A 203 -35.20 14.21 1.70
N THR A 204 -34.18 15.08 1.76
CA THR A 204 -33.61 15.62 3.00
C THR A 204 -34.24 16.99 3.34
N VAL A 205 -33.57 18.06 2.96
CA VAL A 205 -34.03 19.44 3.01
C VAL A 205 -34.23 19.91 1.57
N GLY A 206 -35.28 20.68 1.34
CA GLY A 206 -35.55 21.25 0.02
C GLY A 206 -34.53 22.33 -0.38
N PRO A 207 -34.75 22.98 -1.54
CA PRO A 207 -33.95 24.12 -1.99
C PRO A 207 -33.87 25.20 -0.90
N ASN A 208 -32.69 25.81 -0.72
CA ASN A 208 -32.40 26.77 0.35
C ASN A 208 -32.58 26.23 1.79
N GLY A 209 -32.76 24.92 1.96
CA GLY A 209 -32.78 24.26 3.26
C GLY A 209 -31.42 24.31 3.96
N THR A 210 -31.45 24.27 5.30
CA THR A 210 -30.24 24.25 6.15
C THR A 210 -29.90 22.83 6.54
N LEU A 211 -28.70 22.37 6.19
CA LEU A 211 -28.17 21.08 6.63
C LEU A 211 -27.78 21.11 8.10
N SER A 212 -27.97 19.96 8.74
CA SER A 212 -27.57 19.72 10.13
C SER A 212 -26.95 18.32 10.25
N PRO A 213 -26.30 17.99 11.38
CA PRO A 213 -25.81 16.62 11.61
C PRO A 213 -26.89 15.54 11.46
N ALA A 214 -28.16 15.85 11.75
CA ALA A 214 -29.28 14.91 11.61
C ALA A 214 -29.63 14.58 10.15
N SER A 215 -29.21 15.44 9.21
CA SER A 215 -29.34 15.20 7.76
C SER A 215 -28.44 14.04 7.30
N PHE A 216 -27.45 13.62 8.10
CA PHE A 216 -26.50 12.57 7.76
C PHE A 216 -26.66 11.33 8.66
N PRO A 217 -26.16 10.16 8.21
CA PRO A 217 -25.74 9.85 6.84
C PRO A 217 -26.95 9.66 5.91
N PHE A 218 -26.77 9.89 4.60
CA PHE A 218 -27.84 9.69 3.61
C PHE A 218 -28.22 8.22 3.45
N HIS A 219 -27.25 7.32 3.63
CA HIS A 219 -27.50 5.90 3.81
C HIS A 219 -27.20 5.51 5.26
N LEU A 220 -28.25 5.19 6.01
CA LEU A 220 -28.17 4.79 7.41
C LEU A 220 -28.60 3.33 7.54
N VAL A 221 -27.71 2.51 8.07
CA VAL A 221 -27.96 1.11 8.43
C VAL A 221 -28.09 0.97 9.94
N ASP A 222 -28.82 -0.03 10.39
CA ASP A 222 -28.90 -0.38 11.80
C ASP A 222 -27.53 -0.94 12.26
N PRO A 223 -26.85 -0.30 13.23
CA PRO A 223 -25.58 -0.81 13.74
C PRO A 223 -25.72 -2.15 14.47
N ALA A 224 -26.91 -2.49 14.99
CA ALA A 224 -27.19 -3.77 15.63
C ALA A 224 -27.50 -4.88 14.62
N VAL A 225 -27.99 -4.52 13.42
CA VAL A 225 -28.30 -5.45 12.33
C VAL A 225 -27.76 -4.86 11.04
N THR A 226 -26.49 -5.16 10.72
CA THR A 226 -25.71 -4.52 9.64
C THR A 226 -26.32 -4.62 8.22
N SER A 227 -27.37 -5.42 8.03
CA SER A 227 -28.10 -5.57 6.77
C SER A 227 -29.42 -4.78 6.70
N GLN A 228 -29.90 -4.20 7.80
CA GLN A 228 -31.14 -3.44 7.83
C GLN A 228 -30.89 -1.97 7.49
N VAL A 229 -31.47 -1.49 6.39
CA VAL A 229 -31.43 -0.08 6.01
C VAL A 229 -32.55 0.66 6.75
N LEU A 230 -32.18 1.64 7.57
CA LEU A 230 -33.12 2.50 8.29
C LEU A 230 -33.55 3.71 7.44
N ARG A 231 -32.64 4.19 6.59
CA ARG A 231 -32.87 5.34 5.70
C ARG A 231 -31.91 5.26 4.52
N SER A 232 -32.42 5.58 3.34
CA SER A 232 -31.61 5.76 2.14
C SER A 232 -32.20 6.91 1.33
N TRP A 233 -31.47 8.00 1.24
CA TRP A 233 -31.78 9.17 0.42
C TRP A 233 -30.82 9.23 -0.75
N ASP A 234 -31.32 9.58 -1.94
CA ASP A 234 -30.49 9.75 -3.14
C ASP A 234 -30.08 11.21 -3.40
N ASP A 235 -30.49 12.13 -2.52
CA ASP A 235 -29.98 13.49 -2.41
C ASP A 235 -28.45 13.53 -2.44
N ILE A 236 -27.90 14.56 -3.08
CA ILE A 236 -26.45 14.77 -3.22
C ILE A 236 -26.07 16.07 -2.53
N VAL A 237 -25.08 16.03 -1.63
CA VAL A 237 -24.47 17.25 -1.09
C VAL A 237 -23.45 17.79 -2.10
N GLY A 238 -23.63 19.03 -2.50
CA GLY A 238 -22.74 19.71 -3.44
C GLY A 238 -22.58 21.19 -3.13
N THR A 239 -21.76 21.86 -3.93
CA THR A 239 -21.47 23.29 -3.79
C THR A 239 -22.64 24.14 -4.28
N GLN A 240 -22.94 25.21 -3.53
CA GLN A 240 -23.93 26.22 -3.91
C GLN A 240 -23.45 27.00 -5.15
N GLY A 241 -24.23 26.93 -6.23
CA GLY A 241 -24.00 27.63 -7.50
C GLY A 241 -24.65 29.02 -7.58
N VAL A 242 -25.17 29.37 -8.75
CA VAL A 242 -25.90 30.62 -9.01
C VAL A 242 -27.41 30.38 -9.09
N GLN A 243 -28.20 31.45 -9.04
CA GLN A 243 -29.63 31.36 -9.37
C GLN A 243 -29.79 31.22 -10.89
N ARG A 244 -30.81 30.50 -11.33
CA ARG A 244 -31.09 30.33 -12.76
C ARG A 244 -31.49 31.66 -13.41
N ALA A 245 -30.74 32.08 -14.42
CA ALA A 245 -31.01 33.25 -15.24
C ALA A 245 -30.38 33.08 -16.64
N ASP A 246 -30.91 33.79 -17.63
CA ASP A 246 -30.29 33.95 -18.94
C ASP A 246 -29.36 35.17 -18.92
N PHE A 247 -28.13 35.01 -19.42
CA PHE A 247 -27.19 36.12 -19.50
C PHE A 247 -27.66 37.15 -20.54
N GLY A 248 -28.10 38.31 -20.08
CA GLY A 248 -28.57 39.40 -20.93
C GLY A 248 -27.46 40.36 -21.39
N GLY A 249 -26.26 40.24 -20.84
CA GLY A 249 -25.10 41.06 -21.17
C GLY A 249 -24.49 41.77 -19.98
N ILE A 250 -23.42 42.51 -20.23
CA ILE A 250 -22.77 43.36 -19.23
C ILE A 250 -23.44 44.73 -19.25
N ASN A 251 -23.81 45.26 -18.08
CA ASN A 251 -24.32 46.62 -17.93
C ASN A 251 -23.18 47.56 -17.51
N PRO A 252 -22.61 48.39 -18.41
CA PRO A 252 -21.49 49.23 -18.06
C PRO A 252 -21.82 50.19 -16.90
N GLY A 253 -20.96 50.20 -15.89
CA GLY A 253 -21.13 51.04 -14.70
C GLY A 253 -22.10 50.48 -13.64
N GLN A 254 -22.63 49.27 -13.82
CA GLN A 254 -23.39 48.55 -12.80
C GLN A 254 -22.53 47.48 -12.12
N PRO A 255 -22.79 47.19 -10.83
CA PRO A 255 -22.07 46.15 -10.09
C PRO A 255 -22.55 44.73 -10.39
N VAL A 256 -23.57 44.57 -11.25
CA VAL A 256 -24.19 43.29 -11.60
C VAL A 256 -24.37 43.18 -13.12
N ASP A 257 -24.28 41.95 -13.60
CA ASP A 257 -24.61 41.61 -14.98
C ASP A 257 -26.11 41.82 -15.25
N GLY A 258 -26.46 42.03 -16.52
CA GLY A 258 -27.82 42.23 -16.99
C GLY A 258 -28.60 40.93 -17.12
N ASP A 259 -28.50 40.06 -16.11
CA ASP A 259 -29.14 38.76 -16.13
C ASP A 259 -30.65 38.86 -16.08
N LEU A 260 -31.31 38.00 -16.86
CA LEU A 260 -32.76 37.89 -16.92
C LEU A 260 -33.19 36.63 -16.15
N PRO A 261 -33.85 36.76 -14.99
CA PRO A 261 -34.25 35.60 -14.20
C PRO A 261 -35.15 34.65 -15.00
N VAL A 262 -34.84 33.35 -14.96
CA VAL A 262 -35.64 32.29 -15.59
C VAL A 262 -36.13 31.35 -14.52
N ALA A 263 -37.44 31.12 -14.43
CA ALA A 263 -38.02 30.23 -13.42
C ALA A 263 -37.29 28.88 -13.39
N ASP A 264 -36.81 28.50 -12.21
CA ASP A 264 -36.18 27.20 -11.98
C ASP A 264 -37.24 26.22 -11.48
N PRO A 265 -37.52 25.11 -12.18
CA PRO A 265 -38.53 24.14 -11.76
C PRO A 265 -38.08 23.24 -10.59
N VAL A 266 -36.78 23.24 -10.27
CA VAL A 266 -36.19 22.37 -9.24
C VAL A 266 -35.73 23.21 -8.05
N PHE A 267 -34.94 24.24 -8.32
CA PHE A 267 -34.31 25.07 -7.29
C PHE A 267 -35.14 26.32 -7.04
N HIS A 268 -36.33 26.18 -6.48
CA HIS A 268 -37.17 27.32 -6.09
C HIS A 268 -37.88 27.11 -4.76
N VAL A 269 -38.26 28.22 -4.11
CA VAL A 269 -39.15 28.23 -2.94
C VAL A 269 -40.24 29.26 -3.19
N ASN A 270 -41.51 28.81 -3.18
CA ASN A 270 -42.68 29.68 -3.42
C ASN A 270 -42.58 30.50 -4.73
N GLY A 271 -42.06 29.90 -5.80
CA GLY A 271 -41.86 30.54 -7.10
C GLY A 271 -40.64 31.47 -7.20
N VAL A 272 -39.86 31.61 -6.12
CA VAL A 272 -38.61 32.38 -6.13
C VAL A 272 -37.43 31.45 -6.32
N ASN A 273 -36.59 31.72 -7.33
CA ASN A 273 -35.39 30.93 -7.59
C ASN A 273 -34.44 30.97 -6.38
N THR A 274 -33.99 29.79 -6.01
CA THR A 274 -32.88 29.55 -5.11
C THR A 274 -31.63 29.20 -5.92
N ARG A 275 -30.53 28.86 -5.25
CA ARG A 275 -29.28 28.58 -5.93
C ARG A 275 -29.21 27.12 -6.36
N GLN A 276 -28.75 26.91 -7.58
CA GLN A 276 -28.59 25.58 -8.15
C GLN A 276 -27.44 24.85 -7.45
N VAL A 277 -27.59 23.54 -7.25
CA VAL A 277 -26.57 22.67 -6.65
C VAL A 277 -26.23 21.56 -7.62
N THR A 278 -24.95 21.23 -7.75
CA THR A 278 -24.49 20.23 -8.72
C THR A 278 -24.84 18.80 -8.30
N ALA A 279 -25.26 17.96 -9.25
CA ALA A 279 -25.58 16.54 -9.04
C ALA A 279 -24.35 15.60 -9.13
N ARG A 280 -23.18 16.02 -8.65
CA ARG A 280 -21.91 15.29 -8.87
C ARG A 280 -21.82 13.99 -8.10
#